data_AF-A0A7X0GPS8-F1
#
_entry.id   AF-A0A7X0GPS8-F1
#
_cell.length_a   1.000
_cell.length_b   1.000
_cell.length_c   1.000
_cell.angle_alpha   90.00
_cell.angle_beta   90.00
_cell.angle_gamma   90.00
#
_symmetry.space_group_name_H-M   'P 1'
#
loop_
_entity.id
_entity.type
_entity.pdbx_description
1 polymer ?
#
loop_
_entity_poly.entity_id
_entity_poly.type
_entity_poly.pdbx_seq_one_letter_code
_entity_poly.pdbx_strand_id
1 'polypeptide(L)'
;MNSMLRKMAKDAHDSGALYMGCMAENFDGIPLSATVTVSVLGAKNKQGVALSTEPRAIAESLRTITPRREGDAWRTVTTVEIPEVGPAARTYGVEDVPVTEGDTRTLRMVLTQTYVPVPGTTDQVVLISGASPVLDLADAFHDIFDAVTSTFRFV
;
A
#
# COMPACT_ATOMS: atom_id res chain seq x y z
N MET A 1 -0.36 -26.90 -9.14
CA MET A 1 0.42 -25.73 -8.71
C MET A 1 0.54 -24.66 -9.80
N ASN A 2 1.09 -24.96 -10.99
CA ASN A 2 1.37 -23.95 -12.03
C ASN A 2 0.13 -23.22 -12.59
N SER A 3 -1.03 -23.87 -12.68
CA SER A 3 -2.27 -23.21 -13.16
C SER A 3 -2.79 -22.16 -12.17
N MET A 4 -2.72 -22.45 -10.87
CA MET A 4 -3.14 -21.53 -9.81
C MET A 4 -2.25 -20.28 -9.77
N LEU A 5 -0.92 -20.46 -9.76
CA LEU A 5 0.01 -19.32 -9.73
C LEU A 5 -0.14 -18.42 -10.96
N ARG A 6 -0.30 -19.00 -12.16
CA ARG A 6 -0.58 -18.22 -13.38
C ARG A 6 -1.89 -17.46 -13.28
N LYS A 7 -2.94 -18.09 -12.75
CA LYS A 7 -4.23 -17.44 -12.54
C LYS A 7 -4.09 -16.25 -11.58
N MET A 8 -3.44 -16.43 -10.42
CA MET A 8 -3.23 -15.35 -9.45
C MET A 8 -2.42 -14.19 -10.04
N ALA A 9 -1.35 -14.49 -10.78
CA ALA A 9 -0.55 -13.47 -11.45
C ALA A 9 -1.37 -12.70 -12.50
N LYS A 10 -2.20 -13.42 -13.29
CA LYS A 10 -3.11 -12.79 -14.25
C LYS A 10 -4.15 -11.92 -13.54
N ASP A 11 -4.82 -12.44 -12.51
CA ASP A 11 -5.86 -11.71 -11.78
C ASP A 11 -5.27 -10.44 -11.13
N ALA A 12 -4.04 -10.50 -10.60
CA ALA A 12 -3.33 -9.33 -10.08
C ALA A 12 -2.98 -8.31 -11.17
N HIS A 13 -2.47 -8.77 -12.32
CA HIS A 13 -2.15 -7.91 -13.45
C HIS A 13 -3.39 -7.23 -14.03
N ASP A 14 -4.47 -7.97 -14.22
CA ASP A 14 -5.77 -7.44 -14.67
C ASP A 14 -6.34 -6.42 -13.67
N SER A 15 -5.99 -6.54 -12.39
CA SER A 15 -6.35 -5.58 -11.33
C SER A 15 -5.39 -4.38 -11.23
N GLY A 16 -4.42 -4.27 -12.14
CA GLY A 16 -3.52 -3.12 -12.24
C GLY A 16 -2.15 -3.31 -11.60
N ALA A 17 -1.81 -4.49 -11.06
CA ALA A 17 -0.49 -4.74 -10.51
C ALA A 17 0.59 -4.74 -11.60
N LEU A 18 1.64 -3.96 -11.39
CA LEU A 18 2.80 -3.81 -12.28
C LEU A 18 4.04 -4.49 -11.72
N TYR A 19 4.22 -4.49 -10.40
CA TYR A 19 5.40 -5.02 -9.74
C TYR A 19 5.05 -5.59 -8.36
N MET A 20 5.77 -6.65 -7.98
CA MET A 20 5.76 -7.19 -6.62
C MET A 20 7.18 -7.61 -6.23
N GLY A 21 7.70 -7.01 -5.17
CA GLY A 21 8.90 -7.43 -4.47
C GLY A 21 8.52 -8.17 -3.18
N CYS A 22 9.30 -9.19 -2.83
CA CYS A 22 9.09 -9.97 -1.61
C CYS A 22 10.43 -10.14 -0.90
N MET A 23 10.42 -9.94 0.42
CA MET A 23 11.48 -10.29 1.34
C MET A 23 10.96 -11.44 2.21
N ALA A 24 11.73 -12.51 2.31
CA ALA A 24 11.46 -13.64 3.18
C ALA A 24 12.80 -14.18 3.69
N GLU A 25 13.20 -13.72 4.86
CA GLU A 25 14.52 -13.99 5.44
C GLU A 25 14.37 -14.46 6.88
N ASN A 26 15.37 -15.18 7.39
CA ASN A 26 15.46 -15.49 8.81
C ASN A 26 16.55 -14.62 9.42
N PHE A 27 16.18 -13.77 10.38
CA PHE A 27 17.11 -12.91 11.11
C PHE A 27 17.08 -13.31 12.59
N ASP A 28 18.19 -13.80 13.13
CA ASP A 28 18.30 -14.32 14.50
C ASP A 28 17.20 -15.34 14.88
N GLY A 29 16.79 -16.17 13.91
CA GLY A 29 15.75 -17.18 14.10
C GLY A 29 14.31 -16.65 14.00
N ILE A 30 14.12 -15.35 13.75
CA ILE A 30 12.82 -14.72 13.49
C ILE A 30 12.58 -14.70 11.97
N PRO A 31 11.49 -15.31 11.47
CA PRO A 31 11.13 -15.21 10.06
C PRO A 31 10.61 -13.80 9.77
N LEU A 32 11.43 -13.00 9.08
CA LEU A 32 11.07 -11.70 8.57
C LEU A 32 10.45 -11.85 7.19
N SER A 33 9.25 -11.30 7.03
CA SER A 33 8.61 -11.23 5.72
C SER A 33 8.02 -9.86 5.47
N ALA A 34 8.16 -9.38 4.24
CA ALA A 34 7.53 -8.15 3.79
C ALA A 34 7.32 -8.20 2.28
N THR A 35 6.35 -7.44 1.79
CA THR A 35 6.11 -7.26 0.36
C THR A 35 6.03 -5.79 0.03
N VAL A 36 6.42 -5.45 -1.20
CA VAL A 36 6.14 -4.16 -1.82
C VAL A 36 5.43 -4.43 -3.13
N THR A 37 4.25 -3.85 -3.32
CA THR A 37 3.53 -3.91 -4.60
C THR A 37 3.44 -2.52 -5.21
N VAL A 38 3.48 -2.47 -6.55
CA VAL A 38 3.19 -1.27 -7.33
C VAL A 38 2.03 -1.60 -8.25
N SER A 39 0.96 -0.82 -8.15
CA SER A 39 -0.25 -1.00 -8.96
C SER A 39 -0.72 0.34 -9.52
N VAL A 40 -1.33 0.34 -10.70
CA VAL A 40 -2.03 1.51 -11.23
C VAL A 40 -3.52 1.36 -10.94
N LEU A 41 -4.08 2.35 -10.27
CA LEU A 41 -5.51 2.41 -9.97
C LEU A 41 -6.17 3.47 -10.86
N GLY A 42 -7.32 3.11 -11.44
CA GLY A 42 -8.22 4.11 -11.99
C GLY A 42 -8.84 4.92 -10.85
N ALA A 43 -8.76 6.24 -10.94
CA ALA A 43 -9.39 7.16 -10.00
C ALA A 43 -10.87 7.31 -10.34
N LYS A 44 -11.63 6.22 -10.24
CA LYS A 44 -13.10 6.22 -10.37
C LYS A 44 -13.71 5.43 -9.22
N ASN A 45 -14.81 5.93 -8.66
CA ASN A 45 -15.54 5.21 -7.63
C ASN A 45 -16.42 4.08 -8.24
N LYS A 46 -17.13 3.33 -7.40
CA LYS A 46 -18.02 2.22 -7.85
C LYS A 46 -19.16 2.67 -8.77
N GLN A 47 -19.52 3.96 -8.77
CA GLN A 47 -20.51 4.55 -9.69
C GLN A 47 -19.87 5.13 -10.98
N GLY A 48 -18.56 4.96 -11.17
CA GLY A 48 -17.83 5.48 -12.33
C GLY A 48 -17.50 6.98 -12.26
N VAL A 49 -17.77 7.64 -11.12
CA VAL A 49 -17.45 9.05 -10.92
C VAL A 49 -15.95 9.20 -10.70
N ALA A 50 -15.33 10.14 -11.42
CA ALA A 50 -13.91 10.45 -11.25
C ALA A 50 -13.61 10.91 -9.81
N LEU A 51 -12.60 10.30 -9.21
CA LEU A 51 -12.00 10.71 -7.96
C LEU A 51 -10.84 11.66 -8.26
N SER A 52 -10.58 12.59 -7.33
CA SER A 52 -9.41 13.46 -7.46
C SER A 52 -8.13 12.64 -7.37
N THR A 53 -7.17 12.96 -8.23
CA THR A 53 -5.80 12.44 -8.18
C THR A 53 -4.85 13.39 -7.45
N GLU A 54 -5.35 14.55 -6.99
CA GLU A 54 -4.56 15.50 -6.20
C GLU A 54 -4.17 14.90 -4.84
N PRO A 55 -2.87 14.87 -4.46
CA PRO A 55 -2.40 14.24 -3.23
C PRO A 55 -3.14 14.67 -1.96
N ARG A 56 -3.42 15.97 -1.83
CA ARG A 56 -4.14 16.49 -0.68
C ARG A 56 -5.60 16.03 -0.65
N ALA A 57 -6.28 16.01 -1.79
CA ALA A 57 -7.65 15.55 -1.88
C ALA A 57 -7.75 14.03 -1.61
N ILE A 58 -6.77 13.25 -2.06
CA ILE A 58 -6.65 11.83 -1.72
C ILE A 58 -6.50 11.69 -0.20
N ALA A 59 -5.55 12.40 0.41
CA ALA A 59 -5.33 12.36 1.86
C ALA A 59 -6.60 12.75 2.65
N GLU A 60 -7.29 13.81 2.24
CA GLU A 60 -8.55 14.25 2.88
C GLU A 60 -9.69 13.22 2.72
N SER A 61 -9.67 12.39 1.66
CA SER A 61 -10.65 11.32 1.45
C SER A 61 -10.37 10.05 2.27
N LEU A 62 -9.12 9.89 2.75
CA LEU A 62 -8.68 8.72 3.51
C LEU A 62 -8.93 8.93 5.00
N ARG A 63 -9.23 7.83 5.69
CA ARG A 63 -9.61 7.86 7.10
C ARG A 63 -8.42 7.55 8.02
N THR A 64 -8.06 8.51 8.87
CA THR A 64 -7.23 8.28 10.06
C THR A 64 -7.95 7.36 11.06
N ILE A 65 -7.22 6.42 11.64
CA ILE A 65 -7.72 5.50 12.68
C ILE A 65 -6.89 5.71 13.94
N THR A 66 -7.53 6.20 15.01
CA THR A 66 -6.91 6.37 16.32
C THR A 66 -7.12 5.10 17.16
N PRO A 67 -6.03 4.48 17.68
CA PRO A 67 -6.15 3.29 18.52
C PRO A 67 -6.74 3.67 19.89
N ARG A 68 -7.51 2.76 20.51
CA ARG A 68 -8.10 2.99 21.85
C ARG A 68 -7.30 2.31 22.95
N ARG A 69 -6.58 1.25 22.62
CA ARG A 69 -5.69 0.48 23.50
C ARG A 69 -4.50 -0.03 22.72
N GLU A 70 -3.49 -0.48 23.45
CA GLU A 70 -2.33 -1.15 22.87
C GLU A 70 -2.75 -2.35 22.01
N GLY A 71 -2.09 -2.49 20.87
CA GLY A 71 -2.36 -3.54 19.88
C GLY A 71 -3.58 -3.29 18.99
N ASP A 72 -4.40 -2.26 19.20
CA ASP A 72 -5.47 -1.90 18.27
C ASP A 72 -4.91 -1.46 16.91
N ALA A 73 -5.71 -1.67 15.85
CA ALA A 73 -5.40 -1.12 14.54
C ALA A 73 -5.40 0.42 14.59
N TRP A 74 -4.49 1.02 13.84
CA TRP A 74 -4.33 2.46 13.71
C TRP A 74 -3.82 2.81 12.32
N ARG A 75 -4.09 4.05 11.90
CA ARG A 75 -3.64 4.59 10.61
C ARG A 75 -3.44 6.08 10.74
N THR A 76 -2.28 6.55 10.32
CA THR A 76 -2.00 7.97 10.06
C THR A 76 -2.15 8.23 8.57
N VAL A 77 -2.68 9.39 8.23
CA VAL A 77 -2.79 9.89 6.84
C VAL A 77 -2.01 11.19 6.76
N THR A 78 -1.18 11.33 5.72
CA THR A 78 -0.35 12.51 5.49
C THR A 78 -0.12 12.72 3.98
N THR A 79 0.59 13.80 3.65
CA THR A 79 1.20 14.01 2.33
C THR A 79 2.71 14.04 2.48
N VAL A 80 3.43 13.53 1.49
CA VAL A 80 4.89 13.49 1.44
C VAL A 80 5.37 14.07 0.12
N GLU A 81 6.62 14.55 0.09
CA GLU A 81 7.30 14.96 -1.15
C GLU A 81 8.20 13.82 -1.61
N ILE A 82 8.01 13.33 -2.83
CA ILE A 82 8.88 12.32 -3.43
C ILE A 82 9.87 13.02 -4.36
N PRO A 83 11.20 12.86 -4.16
CA PRO A 83 12.21 13.44 -5.04
C PRO A 83 11.93 13.14 -6.52
N GLU A 84 12.08 14.14 -7.39
CA GLU A 84 11.89 14.06 -8.86
C GLU A 84 10.45 13.75 -9.33
N VAL A 85 9.52 13.43 -8.42
CA VAL A 85 8.14 13.07 -8.72
C VAL A 85 7.15 14.15 -8.29
N GLY A 86 7.32 14.70 -7.08
CA GLY A 86 6.40 15.67 -6.52
C GLY A 86 5.62 15.16 -5.30
N PRO A 87 4.55 15.88 -4.90
CA PRO A 87 3.74 15.50 -3.75
C PRO A 87 2.95 14.21 -3.98
N ALA A 88 2.78 13.42 -2.92
CA ALA A 88 2.01 12.19 -2.89
C ALA A 88 1.22 12.06 -1.58
N ALA A 89 0.07 11.38 -1.60
CA ALA A 89 -0.63 11.02 -0.37
C ALA A 89 0.02 9.77 0.23
N ARG A 90 0.16 9.70 1.55
CA ARG A 90 0.70 8.52 2.23
C ARG A 90 -0.16 8.15 3.43
N THR A 91 -0.42 6.87 3.57
CA THR A 91 -0.91 6.28 4.83
C THR A 91 0.15 5.36 5.39
N TYR A 92 0.21 5.27 6.71
CA TYR A 92 0.97 4.23 7.39
C TYR A 92 0.29 3.86 8.71
N GLY A 93 0.42 2.60 9.09
CA GLY A 93 0.00 2.11 10.39
C GLY A 93 -0.14 0.61 10.46
N VAL A 94 -0.75 0.13 11.54
CA VAL A 94 -1.05 -1.29 11.74
C VAL A 94 -2.54 -1.50 11.48
N GLU A 95 -2.87 -2.30 10.48
CA GLU A 95 -4.24 -2.41 9.97
C GLU A 95 -4.73 -3.85 9.88
N ASP A 96 -6.04 -4.03 10.05
CA ASP A 96 -6.71 -5.31 9.81
C ASP A 96 -7.15 -5.41 8.34
N VAL A 97 -6.44 -6.23 7.57
CA VAL A 97 -6.68 -6.43 6.13
C VAL A 97 -7.50 -7.70 5.92
N PRO A 98 -8.64 -7.67 5.21
CA PRO A 98 -9.39 -8.87 4.87
C PRO A 98 -8.55 -9.88 4.09
N VAL A 99 -8.65 -11.17 4.40
CA VAL A 99 -7.90 -12.23 3.71
C VAL A 99 -8.29 -12.34 2.22
N THR A 100 -9.57 -12.12 1.93
CA THR A 100 -10.10 -11.98 0.57
C THR A 100 -11.32 -11.05 0.61
N GLU A 101 -11.68 -10.47 -0.52
CA GLU A 101 -12.88 -9.63 -0.61
C GLU A 101 -14.12 -10.43 -0.16
N GLY A 102 -14.92 -9.85 0.74
CA GLY A 102 -16.11 -10.48 1.31
C GLY A 102 -15.87 -11.42 2.49
N ASP A 103 -14.62 -11.69 2.88
CA ASP A 103 -14.29 -12.48 4.07
C ASP A 103 -14.33 -11.62 5.34
N THR A 104 -14.82 -12.19 6.43
CA THR A 104 -14.83 -11.53 7.75
C THR A 104 -13.52 -11.70 8.50
N ARG A 105 -12.69 -12.66 8.09
CA ARG A 105 -11.36 -12.88 8.65
C ARG A 105 -10.41 -11.80 8.15
N THR A 106 -9.70 -11.20 9.08
CA THR A 106 -8.64 -10.22 8.80
C THR A 106 -7.29 -10.75 9.24
N LEU A 107 -6.24 -10.25 8.59
CA LEU A 107 -4.86 -10.36 9.01
C LEU A 107 -4.40 -8.97 9.47
N ARG A 108 -3.82 -8.90 10.67
CA ARG A 108 -3.19 -7.66 11.13
C ARG A 108 -1.84 -7.50 10.49
N MET A 109 -1.60 -6.36 9.85
CA MET A 109 -0.39 -6.09 9.09
C MET A 109 0.12 -4.69 9.37
N VAL A 110 1.45 -4.54 9.40
CA VAL A 110 2.12 -3.27 9.20
C VAL A 110 1.91 -2.88 7.75
N LEU A 111 1.37 -1.69 7.49
CA LEU A 111 1.01 -1.23 6.15
C LEU A 111 1.51 0.19 5.92
N THR A 112 2.03 0.46 4.72
CA THR A 112 2.33 1.80 4.23
C THR A 112 1.90 1.90 2.78
N GLN A 113 1.02 2.86 2.46
CA GLN A 113 0.48 3.05 1.12
C GLN A 113 0.79 4.45 0.64
N THR A 114 1.48 4.56 -0.50
CA THR A 114 1.81 5.83 -1.14
C THR A 114 1.05 5.94 -2.46
N TYR A 115 0.25 6.99 -2.60
CA TYR A 115 -0.58 7.28 -3.77
C TYR A 115 0.08 8.41 -4.57
N VAL A 116 0.67 8.04 -5.70
CA VAL A 116 1.44 8.93 -6.56
C VAL A 116 0.62 9.28 -7.80
N PRO A 117 0.31 10.56 -8.07
CA PRO A 117 -0.37 10.95 -9.30
C PRO A 117 0.44 10.57 -10.55
N VAL A 118 -0.22 10.09 -11.60
CA VAL A 118 0.45 9.79 -12.87
C VAL A 118 0.59 11.09 -13.68
N PRO A 119 1.80 11.50 -14.09
CA PRO A 119 2.00 12.71 -14.88
C PRO A 119 1.21 12.69 -16.19
N GLY A 120 0.58 13.82 -16.53
CA GLY A 120 -0.15 13.99 -17.79
C GLY A 120 -1.53 13.32 -17.83
N THR A 121 -1.97 12.66 -16.75
CA THR A 121 -3.34 12.15 -16.60
C THR A 121 -3.97 12.69 -15.32
N THR A 122 -5.30 12.70 -15.27
CA THR A 122 -6.06 13.15 -14.08
C THR A 122 -6.92 12.04 -13.50
N ASP A 123 -6.88 10.83 -14.06
CA ASP A 123 -7.76 9.72 -13.73
C ASP A 123 -7.00 8.46 -13.29
N GLN A 124 -5.70 8.56 -13.04
CA GLN A 124 -4.86 7.45 -12.60
C GLN A 124 -3.93 7.84 -11.45
N VAL A 125 -3.71 6.91 -10.54
CA VAL A 125 -2.69 6.98 -9.49
C VAL A 125 -1.90 5.68 -9.46
N VAL A 126 -0.60 5.79 -9.20
CA VAL A 126 0.22 4.65 -8.80
C VAL A 126 0.05 4.46 -7.30
N LEU A 127 -0.39 3.29 -6.88
CA LEU A 127 -0.39 2.85 -5.50
C LEU A 127 0.84 1.99 -5.25
N ILE A 128 1.71 2.44 -4.36
CA ILE A 128 2.84 1.67 -3.85
C ILE A 128 2.50 1.22 -2.43
N SER A 129 2.38 -0.08 -2.19
CA SER A 129 2.01 -0.62 -0.89
C SER A 129 3.14 -1.49 -0.32
N GLY A 130 3.71 -1.08 0.81
CA GLY A 130 4.57 -1.91 1.65
C GLY A 130 3.74 -2.60 2.74
N ALA A 131 3.91 -3.91 2.92
CA ALA A 131 3.16 -4.68 3.90
C ALA A 131 4.03 -5.73 4.61
N SER A 132 3.80 -5.94 5.92
CA SER A 132 4.43 -7.02 6.69
C SER A 132 3.48 -7.57 7.76
N PRO A 133 3.42 -8.90 7.98
CA PRO A 133 2.71 -9.48 9.12
C PRO A 133 3.51 -9.43 10.44
N VAL A 134 4.77 -8.97 10.43
CA VAL A 134 5.66 -8.99 11.60
C VAL A 134 5.48 -7.69 12.41
N LEU A 135 4.56 -7.73 13.38
CA LEU A 135 4.11 -6.55 14.12
C LEU A 135 5.14 -6.02 15.13
N ASP A 136 5.99 -6.90 15.67
CA ASP A 136 7.00 -6.52 16.68
C ASP A 136 8.07 -5.55 16.10
N LEU A 137 8.12 -5.41 14.78
CA LEU A 137 9.03 -4.52 14.06
C LEU A 137 8.29 -3.45 13.27
N ALA A 138 7.06 -3.10 13.66
CA ALA A 138 6.22 -2.17 12.92
C ALA A 138 6.92 -0.84 12.57
N ASP A 139 7.56 -0.20 13.55
CA ASP A 139 8.26 1.07 13.33
C ASP A 139 9.40 0.92 12.30
N ALA A 140 10.21 -0.13 12.42
CA ALA A 140 11.28 -0.40 11.47
C ALA A 140 10.76 -0.68 10.05
N PHE A 141 9.63 -1.39 9.93
CA PHE A 141 9.00 -1.60 8.63
C PHE A 141 8.41 -0.31 8.06
N HIS A 142 7.82 0.56 8.88
CA HIS A 142 7.37 1.87 8.43
C HIS A 142 8.54 2.70 7.88
N ASP A 143 9.67 2.73 8.57
CA ASP A 143 10.88 3.43 8.10
C ASP A 143 11.40 2.84 6.78
N ILE A 144 11.45 1.52 6.66
CA ILE A 144 11.90 0.84 5.43
C ILE A 144 10.93 1.12 4.28
N PHE A 145 9.62 1.03 4.51
CA PHE A 145 8.62 1.29 3.47
C PHE A 145 8.62 2.76 3.06
N ASP A 146 8.77 3.68 4.02
CA ASP A 146 8.94 5.10 3.74
C ASP A 146 10.16 5.34 2.84
N ALA A 147 11.31 4.78 3.21
CA ALA A 147 12.54 4.88 2.42
C ALA A 147 12.38 4.29 1.01
N VAL A 148 11.86 3.07 0.90
CA VAL A 148 11.69 2.37 -0.39
C VAL A 148 10.70 3.13 -1.28
N THR A 149 9.52 3.48 -0.76
CA THR A 149 8.49 4.14 -1.57
C THR A 149 8.88 5.57 -1.96
N SER A 150 9.77 6.22 -1.21
CA SER A 150 10.31 7.55 -1.56
C SER A 150 11.43 7.51 -2.62
N THR A 151 11.86 6.32 -3.07
CA THR A 151 12.77 6.17 -4.23
C THR A 151 12.06 6.01 -5.57
N PHE A 152 10.72 6.03 -5.57
CA PHE A 152 9.93 5.88 -6.78
C PHE A 152 10.23 6.99 -7.78
N ARG A 153 10.31 6.63 -9.06
CA ARG A 153 10.50 7.55 -10.18
C ARG A 153 9.80 7.03 -11.43
N PHE A 154 9.29 7.94 -12.25
CA PHE A 154 8.84 7.61 -13.61
C PHE A 154 10.07 7.55 -14.53
N VAL A 155 10.27 6.43 -15.24
CA VAL A 155 11.39 6.18 -16.16
C VAL A 155 10.90 5.91 -17.58
#